data_AF-A0A2L2YNK0-F1
#
_entry.id   AF-A0A2L2YNK0-F1
#
_cell.length_a   1.000
_cell.length_b   1.000
_cell.length_c   1.000
_cell.angle_alpha   90.00
_cell.angle_beta   90.00
_cell.angle_gamma   90.00
#
_symmetry.space_group_name_H-M   'P 1'
#
loop_
_entity.id
_entity.type
_entity.pdbx_description
1 polymer ?
#
loop_
_entity_poly.entity_id
_entity_poly.type
_entity_poly.pdbx_seq_one_letter_code
_entity_poly.pdbx_strand_id
1 'polypeptide(L)'
;ARVNSKEQSKVDDFFIEKLLRDALNIVKEKIEVENTAVEKAYNEIKEAFKTKQFTKLNFNNSDNLLAYFSIYSIFNTKLIYNRFLDAFKNCEQLQEIVKKQNLNIISLGGGPNTDIIGFCSALQGFLTQEVKNYCSTINISVADKFKRWASFYNVIEFLIREGCYGNVSTLFKSKIVSSSFMIVDLVSEEQPCKYTYDLGTADIVLLVRVLDILNFQETKPENLIKKIISGMRSGALLLVIDSVIKNYNDSEVIQVYSSNLEEFTRQVNMEISFPLYPWKSSSAQSFILQKK
;
A
#
# COMPACT_ATOMS: atom_id res chain seq x y z
N ALA A 1 -14.26 -28.59 4.53
CA ALA A 1 -12.95 -29.07 4.08
C ALA A 1 -11.92 -27.97 4.36
N ARG A 2 -10.91 -28.20 5.21
CA ARG A 2 -9.82 -27.23 5.42
C ARG A 2 -8.91 -27.29 4.20
N VAL A 3 -9.11 -26.37 3.25
CA VAL A 3 -8.16 -26.14 2.16
C VAL A 3 -6.81 -25.84 2.80
N ASN A 4 -5.76 -26.52 2.35
CA ASN A 4 -4.42 -26.38 2.90
C ASN A 4 -3.97 -24.93 2.69
N SER A 5 -3.81 -24.15 3.77
CA SER A 5 -3.57 -22.69 3.70
C SER A 5 -2.33 -22.32 2.89
N LYS A 6 -1.36 -23.23 2.79
CA LYS A 6 -0.16 -23.11 1.95
C LYS A 6 -0.43 -23.22 0.46
N GLU A 7 -1.40 -24.03 0.04
CA GLU A 7 -1.77 -24.18 -1.38
C GLU A 7 -2.56 -22.97 -1.86
N GLN A 8 -3.51 -22.48 -1.06
CA GLN A 8 -4.26 -21.27 -1.37
C GLN A 8 -3.34 -20.05 -1.51
N SER A 9 -2.37 -19.88 -0.60
CA SER A 9 -1.38 -18.81 -0.69
C SER A 9 -0.56 -18.86 -1.98
N LYS A 10 -0.18 -20.05 -2.47
CA LYS A 10 0.56 -20.19 -3.75
C LYS A 10 -0.31 -19.82 -4.96
N VAL A 11 -1.59 -20.16 -4.92
CA VAL A 11 -2.54 -19.81 -5.99
C VAL A 11 -2.74 -18.30 -6.05
N ASP A 12 -2.93 -17.64 -4.90
CA ASP A 12 -3.11 -16.19 -4.84
C ASP A 12 -1.84 -15.45 -5.30
N ASP A 13 -0.67 -15.93 -4.90
CA ASP A 13 0.63 -15.43 -5.37
C ASP A 13 0.76 -15.47 -6.89
N PHE A 14 0.35 -16.59 -7.51
CA PHE A 14 0.35 -16.75 -8.97
C PHE A 14 -0.55 -15.71 -9.65
N PHE A 15 -1.76 -15.49 -9.12
CA PHE A 15 -2.69 -14.54 -9.72
C PHE A 15 -2.23 -13.08 -9.57
N ILE A 16 -1.61 -12.71 -8.44
CA ILE A 16 -0.99 -11.40 -8.25
C ILE A 16 0.12 -11.18 -9.28
N GLU A 17 1.01 -12.17 -9.46
CA GLU A 17 2.07 -12.08 -10.48
C GLU A 17 1.50 -11.93 -11.88
N LYS A 18 0.50 -12.74 -12.21
CA LYS A 18 -0.15 -12.70 -13.53
C LYS A 18 -0.79 -11.33 -13.80
N LEU A 19 -1.54 -10.77 -12.85
CA LEU A 19 -2.17 -9.45 -12.96
C LEU A 19 -1.14 -8.36 -13.28
N LEU A 20 -0.06 -8.32 -12.49
CA LEU A 20 0.93 -7.26 -12.63
C LEU A 20 1.76 -7.44 -13.91
N ARG A 21 2.05 -8.67 -14.35
CA ARG A 21 2.71 -8.92 -15.64
C ARG A 21 1.83 -8.52 -16.82
N ASP A 22 0.56 -8.89 -16.80
CA ASP A 22 -0.40 -8.53 -17.85
C ASP A 22 -0.54 -7.00 -17.94
N ALA A 23 -0.65 -6.32 -16.79
CA ALA A 23 -0.68 -4.85 -16.74
C ALA A 23 0.60 -4.21 -17.29
N LEU A 24 1.78 -4.73 -16.92
CA LEU A 24 3.06 -4.24 -17.42
C LEU A 24 3.15 -4.35 -18.94
N ASN A 25 2.73 -5.48 -19.51
CA ASN A 25 2.76 -5.71 -20.96
C ASN A 25 1.85 -4.72 -21.70
N ILE A 26 0.59 -4.57 -21.26
CA ILE A 26 -0.37 -3.64 -21.87
C ILE A 26 0.16 -2.19 -21.81
N VAL A 27 0.73 -1.78 -20.68
CA VAL A 27 1.25 -0.42 -20.55
C VAL A 27 2.51 -0.24 -21.40
N LYS A 28 3.40 -1.23 -21.44
CA LYS A 28 4.61 -1.19 -22.27
C LYS A 28 4.29 -1.04 -23.76
N GLU A 29 3.29 -1.77 -24.25
CA GLU A 29 2.81 -1.67 -25.64
C GLU A 29 2.28 -0.26 -25.97
N LYS A 30 1.66 0.42 -25.01
CA LYS A 30 1.11 1.77 -25.20
C LYS A 30 2.13 2.90 -25.15
N ILE A 31 3.28 2.70 -24.50
CA ILE A 31 4.23 3.78 -24.22
C ILE A 31 5.41 3.81 -25.22
N GLU A 32 5.48 2.90 -26.20
CA GLU A 32 6.51 2.87 -27.26
C GLU A 32 7.94 3.11 -26.73
N VAL A 33 8.32 2.39 -25.68
CA VAL A 33 9.65 2.53 -25.04
C VAL A 33 10.62 1.48 -25.56
N GLU A 34 11.84 1.90 -25.90
CA GLU A 34 12.93 0.99 -26.24
C GLU A 34 13.34 0.12 -25.04
N ASN A 35 13.49 -1.19 -25.26
CA ASN A 35 13.87 -2.15 -24.20
C ASN A 35 15.18 -1.77 -23.49
N THR A 36 16.14 -1.24 -24.25
CA THR A 36 17.46 -0.78 -23.76
C THR A 36 17.34 0.36 -22.76
N ALA A 37 16.38 1.28 -22.94
CA ALA A 37 16.12 2.38 -22.01
C ALA A 37 15.54 1.87 -20.68
N VAL A 38 14.63 0.89 -20.73
CA VAL A 38 14.06 0.25 -19.53
C VAL A 38 15.12 -0.51 -18.73
N GLU A 39 16.04 -1.22 -19.41
CA GLU A 39 17.15 -1.92 -18.75
C GLU A 39 18.13 -0.95 -18.06
N LYS A 40 18.40 0.20 -18.68
CA LYS A 40 19.22 1.24 -18.05
C LYS A 40 18.52 1.80 -16.80
N ALA A 41 17.25 2.17 -16.93
CA ALA A 41 16.44 2.65 -15.82
C ALA A 41 16.35 1.63 -14.67
N TYR A 42 16.28 0.34 -14.99
CA TYR A 42 16.30 -0.76 -14.04
C TYR A 42 17.57 -0.74 -13.17
N ASN A 43 18.73 -0.56 -13.78
CA ASN A 43 20.01 -0.49 -13.05
C ASN A 43 20.11 0.79 -12.20
N GLU A 44 19.65 1.93 -12.73
CA GLU A 44 19.63 3.20 -12.00
C GLU A 44 18.74 3.11 -10.76
N ILE A 45 17.56 2.49 -10.88
CA ILE A 45 16.66 2.27 -9.75
C ILE A 45 17.30 1.35 -8.72
N LYS A 46 17.87 0.22 -9.12
CA LYS A 46 18.55 -0.69 -8.18
C LYS A 46 19.66 0.02 -7.40
N GLU A 47 20.50 0.79 -8.09
CA GLU A 47 21.55 1.55 -7.43
C GLU A 47 20.98 2.67 -6.57
N ALA A 48 19.89 3.34 -6.97
CA ALA A 48 19.21 4.33 -6.13
C ALA A 48 18.64 3.70 -4.85
N PHE A 49 18.08 2.48 -4.89
CA PHE A 49 17.65 1.75 -3.71
C PHE A 49 18.82 1.34 -2.80
N LYS A 50 19.92 0.89 -3.40
CA LYS A 50 21.13 0.47 -2.69
C LYS A 50 21.87 1.64 -2.03
N THR A 51 21.97 2.76 -2.74
CA THR A 51 22.64 4.00 -2.28
C THR A 51 21.71 4.98 -1.59
N LYS A 52 20.40 4.69 -1.59
CA LYS A 52 19.32 5.52 -1.02
C LYS A 52 19.19 6.92 -1.65
N GLN A 53 19.46 7.03 -2.93
CA GLN A 53 19.39 8.29 -3.67
C GLN A 53 18.12 8.38 -4.51
N PHE A 54 16.96 8.17 -3.88
CA PHE A 54 15.65 8.13 -4.54
C PHE A 54 15.26 9.45 -5.20
N THR A 55 15.75 10.59 -4.69
CA THR A 55 15.51 11.91 -5.26
C THR A 55 16.08 12.06 -6.68
N LYS A 56 17.01 11.18 -7.09
CA LYS A 56 17.57 11.15 -8.44
C LYS A 56 16.65 10.43 -9.44
N LEU A 57 15.64 9.69 -8.97
CA LEU A 57 14.71 8.98 -9.83
C LEU A 57 13.59 9.91 -10.31
N ASN A 58 13.50 10.09 -11.62
CA ASN A 58 12.42 10.84 -12.24
C ASN A 58 11.29 9.90 -12.69
N PHE A 59 10.26 9.73 -11.87
CA PHE A 59 9.07 8.93 -12.20
C PHE A 59 8.10 9.63 -13.17
N ASN A 60 8.41 10.86 -13.61
CA ASN A 60 7.80 11.42 -14.82
C ASN A 60 8.44 10.90 -16.11
N ASN A 61 9.54 10.13 -16.04
CA ASN A 61 10.03 9.34 -17.17
C ASN A 61 9.33 7.97 -17.21
N SER A 62 8.81 7.59 -18.38
CA SER A 62 8.21 6.29 -18.66
C SER A 62 9.12 5.13 -18.32
N ASP A 63 10.42 5.23 -18.64
CA ASP A 63 11.37 4.12 -18.50
C ASP A 63 11.56 3.77 -17.03
N ASN A 64 11.73 4.80 -16.18
CA ASN A 64 11.85 4.66 -14.73
C ASN A 64 10.58 4.06 -14.13
N LEU A 65 9.43 4.45 -14.63
CA LEU A 65 8.15 3.99 -14.12
C LEU A 65 7.90 2.51 -14.49
N LEU A 66 8.18 2.12 -15.74
CA LEU A 66 8.16 0.72 -16.20
C LEU A 66 9.16 -0.14 -15.44
N ALA A 67 10.39 0.34 -15.29
CA ALA A 67 11.45 -0.38 -14.58
C ALA A 67 11.10 -0.55 -13.09
N TYR A 68 10.63 0.50 -12.41
CA TYR A 68 10.18 0.40 -11.02
C TYR A 68 9.05 -0.61 -10.85
N PHE A 69 8.03 -0.50 -11.71
CA PHE A 69 6.89 -1.40 -11.68
C PHE A 69 7.33 -2.85 -11.86
N SER A 70 8.24 -3.11 -12.81
CA SER A 70 8.75 -4.45 -13.09
C SER A 70 9.53 -5.08 -11.93
N ILE A 71 10.24 -4.27 -11.14
CA ILE A 71 11.07 -4.74 -10.02
C ILE A 71 10.22 -4.92 -8.76
N TYR A 72 9.44 -3.91 -8.40
CA TYR A 72 8.92 -3.78 -7.04
C TYR A 72 7.44 -4.11 -6.91
N SER A 73 6.62 -3.96 -7.95
CA SER A 73 5.17 -4.09 -7.81
C SER A 73 4.75 -5.47 -7.32
N ILE A 74 5.33 -6.54 -7.89
CA ILE A 74 5.02 -7.92 -7.47
C ILE A 74 5.43 -8.16 -6.02
N PHE A 75 6.67 -7.81 -5.68
CA PHE A 75 7.21 -8.03 -4.35
C PHE A 75 6.42 -7.25 -3.29
N ASN A 76 6.15 -5.96 -3.53
CA ASN A 76 5.40 -5.11 -2.62
C ASN A 76 3.98 -5.64 -2.43
N THR A 77 3.28 -6.00 -3.53
CA THR A 77 1.92 -6.53 -3.45
C THR A 77 1.86 -7.81 -2.61
N LYS A 78 2.81 -8.73 -2.81
CA LYS A 78 2.90 -9.97 -2.01
C LYS A 78 3.25 -9.72 -0.55
N LEU A 79 4.15 -8.77 -0.27
CA LEU A 79 4.46 -8.36 1.09
C LEU A 79 3.19 -7.89 1.80
N ILE A 80 2.45 -6.98 1.16
CA ILE A 80 1.22 -6.38 1.69
C ILE A 80 0.14 -7.46 1.89
N TYR A 81 -0.05 -8.34 0.91
CA TYR A 81 -0.96 -9.48 1.01
C TYR A 81 -0.68 -10.32 2.26
N ASN A 82 0.57 -10.74 2.44
CA ASN A 82 0.96 -11.56 3.59
C ASN A 82 0.82 -10.81 4.93
N ARG A 83 1.14 -9.51 4.97
CA ARG A 83 0.93 -8.68 6.17
C ARG A 83 -0.53 -8.60 6.55
N PHE A 84 -1.42 -8.41 5.59
CA PHE A 84 -2.83 -8.32 5.86
C PHE A 84 -3.46 -9.67 6.21
N LEU A 85 -3.02 -10.77 5.61
CA LEU A 85 -3.46 -12.11 6.04
C LEU A 85 -3.15 -12.38 7.51
N ASP A 86 -1.99 -11.91 7.99
CA ASP A 86 -1.60 -12.03 9.38
C ASP A 86 -2.37 -11.05 10.27
N ALA A 87 -2.51 -9.80 9.84
CA ALA A 87 -3.30 -8.79 10.55
C ALA A 87 -4.77 -9.20 10.71
N PHE A 88 -5.40 -9.74 9.68
CA PHE A 88 -6.80 -10.19 9.76
C PHE A 88 -7.00 -11.35 10.73
N LYS A 89 -5.95 -12.12 11.07
CA LYS A 89 -6.04 -13.19 12.07
C LYS A 89 -5.84 -12.69 13.50
N ASN A 90 -5.06 -11.62 13.67
CA ASN A 90 -4.52 -11.27 14.98
C ASN A 90 -4.86 -9.84 15.45
N CYS A 91 -5.44 -8.99 14.61
CA CYS A 91 -5.80 -7.61 14.94
C CYS A 91 -7.34 -7.46 14.99
N GLU A 92 -7.90 -7.47 16.20
CA GLU A 92 -9.34 -7.34 16.43
C GLU A 92 -9.90 -6.03 15.87
N GLN A 93 -9.17 -4.91 16.02
CA GLN A 93 -9.61 -3.61 15.52
C GLN A 93 -9.78 -3.62 13.99
N LEU A 94 -8.86 -4.27 13.27
CA LEU A 94 -8.98 -4.44 11.83
C LEU A 94 -10.17 -5.33 11.47
N GLN A 95 -10.34 -6.45 12.19
CA GLN A 95 -11.48 -7.34 12.00
C GLN A 95 -12.81 -6.60 12.21
N GLU A 96 -12.94 -5.80 13.28
CA GLU A 96 -14.13 -4.99 13.58
C GLU A 96 -14.41 -3.94 12.50
N ILE A 97 -13.38 -3.23 12.03
CA ILE A 97 -13.55 -2.25 10.95
C ILE A 97 -14.13 -2.89 9.70
N VAL A 98 -13.64 -4.07 9.32
CA VAL A 98 -14.12 -4.75 8.12
C VAL A 98 -15.45 -5.47 8.31
N LYS A 99 -16.12 -5.34 9.47
CA LYS A 99 -17.53 -5.76 9.64
C LYS A 99 -18.52 -4.71 9.16
N LYS A 100 -18.07 -3.47 8.98
CA LYS A 100 -18.92 -2.37 8.50
C LYS A 100 -19.51 -2.69 7.13
N GLN A 101 -20.70 -2.16 6.85
CA GLN A 101 -21.34 -2.32 5.54
C GLN A 101 -20.61 -1.52 4.45
N ASN A 102 -20.17 -0.31 4.79
CA ASN A 102 -19.41 0.57 3.92
C ASN A 102 -18.00 0.71 4.47
N LEU A 103 -17.01 0.37 3.65
CA LEU A 103 -15.59 0.46 4.01
C LEU A 103 -14.90 1.50 3.11
N ASN A 104 -14.34 2.54 3.72
CA ASN A 104 -13.58 3.56 3.00
C ASN A 104 -12.08 3.36 3.21
N ILE A 105 -11.33 3.23 2.12
CA ILE A 105 -9.90 2.98 2.15
C ILE A 105 -9.20 4.06 1.33
N ILE A 106 -8.14 4.64 1.89
CA ILE A 106 -7.24 5.53 1.14
C ILE A 106 -5.80 5.00 1.21
N SER A 107 -5.16 4.86 0.06
CA SER A 107 -3.73 4.53 -0.07
C SER A 107 -2.95 5.80 -0.42
N LEU A 108 -2.02 6.17 0.45
CA LEU A 108 -1.18 7.36 0.35
C LEU A 108 0.19 6.95 -0.21
N GLY A 109 0.60 7.57 -1.32
CA GLY A 109 1.76 7.14 -2.08
C GLY A 109 1.57 5.78 -2.75
N GLY A 110 0.32 5.43 -3.08
CA GLY A 110 -0.05 4.08 -3.54
C GLY A 110 0.41 3.73 -4.95
N GLY A 111 1.03 4.67 -5.66
CA GLY A 111 1.51 4.51 -7.02
C GLY A 111 0.49 3.82 -7.95
N PRO A 112 0.83 2.68 -8.55
CA PRO A 112 -0.02 1.97 -9.50
C PRO A 112 -1.11 1.09 -8.87
N ASN A 113 -1.42 1.24 -7.56
CA ASN A 113 -2.42 0.46 -6.82
C ASN A 113 -1.94 -0.88 -6.21
N THR A 114 -0.63 -1.09 -6.05
CA THR A 114 -0.07 -2.36 -5.50
C THR A 114 -0.58 -2.67 -4.09
N ASP A 115 -0.76 -1.63 -3.27
CA ASP A 115 -1.16 -1.79 -1.87
C ASP A 115 -2.58 -2.29 -1.74
N ILE A 116 -3.46 -1.74 -2.57
CA ILE A 116 -4.87 -2.12 -2.63
C ILE A 116 -5.01 -3.54 -3.17
N ILE A 117 -4.24 -3.96 -4.19
CA ILE A 117 -4.30 -5.33 -4.68
C ILE A 117 -3.96 -6.32 -3.56
N GLY A 118 -2.86 -6.06 -2.83
CA GLY A 118 -2.44 -6.92 -1.71
C GLY A 118 -3.50 -6.95 -0.61
N PHE A 119 -4.00 -5.79 -0.20
CA PHE A 119 -5.05 -5.65 0.81
C PHE A 119 -6.35 -6.37 0.40
N CYS A 120 -6.89 -6.07 -0.77
CA CYS A 120 -8.15 -6.64 -1.26
C CYS A 120 -8.06 -8.16 -1.44
N SER A 121 -6.91 -8.67 -1.89
CA SER A 121 -6.68 -10.11 -2.01
C SER A 121 -6.72 -10.78 -0.63
N ALA A 122 -6.12 -10.17 0.39
CA ALA A 122 -6.16 -10.67 1.77
C ALA A 122 -7.56 -10.57 2.38
N LEU A 123 -8.25 -9.44 2.15
CA LEU A 123 -9.61 -9.20 2.62
C LEU A 123 -10.58 -10.26 2.07
N GLN A 124 -10.53 -10.55 0.77
CA GLN A 124 -11.35 -11.62 0.20
C GLN A 124 -11.07 -12.98 0.85
N GLY A 125 -9.79 -13.31 1.07
CA GLY A 125 -9.39 -14.51 1.79
C GLY A 125 -10.04 -14.60 3.18
N PHE A 126 -10.05 -13.49 3.92
CA PHE A 126 -10.70 -13.39 5.23
C PHE A 126 -12.23 -13.53 5.14
N LEU A 127 -12.88 -12.81 4.22
CA LEU A 127 -14.35 -12.82 4.07
C LEU A 127 -14.92 -14.19 3.66
N THR A 128 -14.14 -14.99 2.92
CA THR A 128 -14.57 -16.35 2.51
C THR A 128 -14.64 -17.34 3.67
N GLN A 129 -13.86 -17.12 4.73
CA GLN A 129 -13.74 -18.06 5.85
C GLN A 129 -14.80 -17.80 6.92
N GLU A 130 -15.12 -16.54 7.18
CA GLU A 130 -15.86 -16.19 8.39
C GLU A 130 -17.18 -15.43 8.13
N VAL A 131 -17.29 -14.61 7.07
CA VAL A 131 -18.38 -13.60 7.01
C VAL A 131 -18.57 -12.96 5.62
N LYS A 132 -19.27 -13.68 4.74
CA LYS A 132 -19.54 -13.21 3.36
C LYS A 132 -20.30 -11.89 3.25
N ASN A 133 -21.07 -11.50 4.28
CA ASN A 133 -21.98 -10.35 4.23
C ASN A 133 -21.37 -9.03 4.72
N TYR A 134 -20.11 -9.03 5.15
CA TYR A 134 -19.44 -7.79 5.57
C TYR A 134 -18.89 -6.99 4.39
N CYS A 135 -18.69 -5.68 4.59
CA CYS A 135 -18.17 -4.75 3.59
C CYS A 135 -18.86 -4.88 2.23
N SER A 136 -20.19 -4.77 2.19
CA SER A 136 -20.96 -4.85 0.94
C SER A 136 -20.55 -3.78 -0.07
N THR A 137 -20.16 -2.60 0.42
CA THR A 137 -19.61 -1.50 -0.37
C THR A 137 -18.19 -1.16 0.07
N ILE A 138 -17.28 -1.02 -0.89
CA ILE A 138 -15.89 -0.65 -0.66
C ILE A 138 -15.55 0.56 -1.53
N ASN A 139 -15.14 1.65 -0.91
CA ASN A 139 -14.69 2.86 -1.60
C ASN A 139 -13.18 2.98 -1.45
N ILE A 140 -12.48 3.05 -2.58
CA ILE A 140 -11.02 3.04 -2.63
C ILE A 140 -10.53 4.33 -3.27
N SER A 141 -9.62 5.00 -2.58
CA SER A 141 -8.93 6.18 -3.10
C SER A 141 -7.42 5.96 -3.08
N VAL A 142 -6.76 6.23 -4.20
CA VAL A 142 -5.30 6.16 -4.33
C VAL A 142 -4.78 7.56 -4.57
N ALA A 143 -3.89 8.04 -3.69
CA ALA A 143 -3.30 9.36 -3.76
C ALA A 143 -1.80 9.23 -4.03
N ASP A 144 -1.31 9.80 -5.14
CA ASP A 144 0.12 9.81 -5.46
C ASP A 144 0.52 11.10 -6.19
N LYS A 145 1.76 11.55 -6.00
CA LYS A 145 2.25 12.78 -6.64
C LYS A 145 2.54 12.60 -8.14
N PHE A 146 2.82 11.37 -8.58
CA PHE A 146 3.20 11.10 -9.96
C PHE A 146 1.98 10.74 -10.82
N LYS A 147 1.52 11.71 -11.60
CA LYS A 147 0.35 11.56 -12.49
C LYS A 147 0.43 10.37 -13.45
N ARG A 148 1.64 9.94 -13.84
CA ARG A 148 1.83 8.84 -14.79
C ARG A 148 1.42 7.47 -14.23
N TRP A 149 1.32 7.33 -12.91
CA TRP A 149 0.76 6.11 -12.32
C TRP A 149 -0.70 5.87 -12.69
N ALA A 150 -1.45 6.92 -13.06
CA ALA A 150 -2.83 6.80 -13.52
C ALA A 150 -2.97 5.81 -14.70
N SER A 151 -1.99 5.72 -15.60
CA SER A 151 -2.02 4.78 -16.72
C SER A 151 -1.97 3.32 -16.25
N PHE A 152 -1.12 3.01 -15.26
CA PHE A 152 -1.04 1.67 -14.67
C PHE A 152 -2.27 1.36 -13.84
N TYR A 153 -2.69 2.33 -13.02
CA TYR A 153 -3.90 2.25 -12.22
C TYR A 153 -5.12 1.87 -13.07
N ASN A 154 -5.36 2.59 -14.18
CA ASN A 154 -6.50 2.33 -15.06
C ASN A 154 -6.46 0.94 -15.71
N VAL A 155 -5.27 0.49 -16.14
CA VAL A 155 -5.11 -0.85 -16.72
C VAL A 155 -5.36 -1.93 -15.68
N ILE A 156 -4.77 -1.79 -14.48
CA ILE A 156 -4.95 -2.73 -13.38
C ILE A 156 -6.42 -2.81 -12.96
N GLU A 157 -7.09 -1.66 -12.84
CA GLU A 157 -8.49 -1.57 -12.46
C GLU A 157 -9.39 -2.31 -13.47
N PHE A 158 -9.18 -2.05 -14.76
CA PHE A 158 -9.86 -2.77 -15.84
C PHE A 158 -9.62 -4.28 -15.77
N LEU A 159 -8.35 -4.70 -15.62
CA LEU A 159 -7.99 -6.12 -15.53
C LEU A 159 -8.64 -6.80 -14.33
N ILE A 160 -8.68 -6.14 -13.16
CA ILE A 160 -9.32 -6.69 -11.96
C ILE A 160 -10.81 -6.93 -12.20
N ARG A 161 -11.52 -5.96 -12.80
CA ARG A 161 -12.97 -6.03 -13.03
C ARG A 161 -13.36 -7.03 -14.10
N GLU A 162 -12.70 -6.97 -15.25
CA GLU A 162 -13.06 -7.80 -16.40
C GLU A 162 -12.41 -9.19 -16.34
N GLY A 163 -11.21 -9.27 -15.78
CA GLY A 163 -10.39 -10.48 -15.76
C GLY A 163 -10.68 -11.45 -14.61
N CYS A 164 -9.82 -12.46 -14.51
CA CYS A 164 -9.89 -13.51 -13.49
C CYS A 164 -8.53 -13.60 -12.77
N TYR A 165 -8.27 -12.65 -11.88
CA TYR A 165 -7.02 -12.52 -11.14
C TYR A 165 -7.17 -12.92 -9.67
N GLY A 166 -7.81 -14.07 -9.42
CA GLY A 166 -7.95 -14.66 -8.10
C GLY A 166 -8.81 -13.82 -7.14
N ASN A 167 -8.33 -13.67 -5.91
CA ASN A 167 -9.08 -13.06 -4.81
C ASN A 167 -9.48 -11.60 -5.08
N VAL A 168 -8.60 -10.77 -5.65
CA VAL A 168 -8.92 -9.36 -5.92
C VAL A 168 -10.06 -9.21 -6.93
N SER A 169 -10.03 -9.96 -8.04
CA SER A 169 -11.13 -9.97 -9.02
C SER A 169 -12.42 -10.51 -8.39
N THR A 170 -12.32 -11.54 -7.55
CA THR A 170 -13.48 -12.11 -6.87
C THR A 170 -14.13 -11.11 -5.91
N LEU A 171 -13.33 -10.31 -5.19
CA LEU A 171 -13.84 -9.24 -4.34
C LEU A 171 -14.59 -8.20 -5.16
N PHE A 172 -13.98 -7.70 -6.24
CA PHE A 172 -14.57 -6.67 -7.09
C PHE A 172 -15.85 -7.12 -7.80
N LYS A 173 -15.97 -8.42 -8.07
CA LYS A 173 -17.18 -9.02 -8.66
C LYS A 173 -18.28 -9.32 -7.64
N SER A 174 -17.92 -9.51 -6.37
CA SER A 174 -18.88 -9.87 -5.31
C SER A 174 -19.34 -8.70 -4.45
N LYS A 175 -18.66 -7.55 -4.53
CA LYS A 175 -18.91 -6.33 -3.75
C LYS A 175 -19.13 -5.13 -4.66
N ILE A 176 -19.80 -4.10 -4.14
CA ILE A 176 -19.90 -2.81 -4.81
C ILE A 176 -18.60 -2.06 -4.55
N VAL A 177 -17.66 -2.11 -5.50
CA VAL A 177 -16.35 -1.45 -5.36
C VAL A 177 -16.29 -0.20 -6.23
N SER A 178 -16.17 0.97 -5.59
CA SER A 178 -15.80 2.22 -6.23
C SER A 178 -14.31 2.48 -6.03
N SER A 179 -13.62 2.97 -7.06
CA SER A 179 -12.20 3.26 -6.97
C SER A 179 -11.84 4.53 -7.71
N SER A 180 -10.94 5.33 -7.15
CA SER A 180 -10.42 6.54 -7.80
C SER A 180 -8.93 6.73 -7.57
N PHE A 181 -8.26 7.39 -8.53
CA PHE A 181 -6.89 7.85 -8.42
C PHE A 181 -6.87 9.39 -8.40
N MET A 182 -6.07 9.97 -7.52
CA MET A 182 -5.89 11.42 -7.40
C MET A 182 -4.43 11.80 -7.34
N ILE A 183 -4.12 12.94 -7.96
CA ILE A 183 -2.77 13.50 -7.96
C ILE A 183 -2.61 14.34 -6.70
N VAL A 184 -1.75 13.90 -5.79
CA VAL A 184 -1.56 14.52 -4.48
C VAL A 184 -0.09 14.49 -4.12
N ASP A 185 0.49 15.67 -3.88
CA ASP A 185 1.76 15.76 -3.19
C ASP A 185 1.52 15.79 -1.68
N LEU A 186 1.76 14.66 -1.00
CA LEU A 186 1.52 14.51 0.44
C LEU A 186 2.28 15.55 1.29
N VAL A 187 3.38 16.08 0.76
CA VAL A 187 4.27 16.99 1.48
C VAL A 187 3.93 18.46 1.24
N SER A 188 3.10 18.75 0.22
CA SER A 188 2.60 20.10 -0.06
C SER A 188 1.77 20.63 1.11
N GLU A 189 1.90 21.90 1.48
CA GLU A 189 1.09 22.51 2.54
C GLU A 189 -0.40 22.48 2.18
N GLU A 190 -0.72 22.82 0.94
CA GLU A 190 -2.08 22.79 0.40
C GLU A 190 -2.41 21.41 -0.18
N GLN A 191 -3.62 20.93 0.12
CA GLN A 191 -4.11 19.63 -0.33
C GLN A 191 -5.44 19.78 -1.08
N PRO A 192 -5.69 19.00 -2.15
CA PRO A 192 -6.96 19.05 -2.86
C PRO A 192 -8.15 18.72 -1.94
N CYS A 193 -9.31 19.37 -2.13
CA CYS A 193 -10.51 19.12 -1.31
C CYS A 193 -10.91 17.64 -1.29
N LYS A 194 -10.79 16.94 -2.43
CA LYS A 194 -11.06 15.51 -2.53
C LYS A 194 -10.14 14.67 -1.64
N TYR A 195 -8.86 15.00 -1.56
CA TYR A 195 -7.93 14.32 -0.65
C TYR A 195 -8.36 14.49 0.80
N THR A 196 -8.63 15.73 1.21
CA THR A 196 -9.03 16.05 2.59
C THR A 196 -10.32 15.32 2.97
N TYR A 197 -11.30 15.25 2.06
CA TYR A 197 -12.54 14.51 2.25
C TYR A 197 -12.30 12.99 2.34
N ASP A 198 -11.56 12.40 1.40
CA ASP A 198 -11.31 10.97 1.38
C ASP A 198 -10.49 10.53 2.61
N LEU A 199 -9.51 11.33 3.04
CA LEU A 199 -8.75 11.09 4.27
C LEU A 199 -9.63 11.22 5.53
N GLY A 200 -10.47 12.25 5.61
CA GLY A 200 -11.37 12.50 6.74
C GLY A 200 -12.48 11.47 6.89
N THR A 201 -12.80 10.72 5.83
CA THR A 201 -13.86 9.70 5.84
C THR A 201 -13.33 8.27 5.82
N ALA A 202 -12.01 8.08 5.71
CA ALA A 202 -11.37 6.77 5.65
C ALA A 202 -11.60 5.96 6.94
N ASP A 203 -11.88 4.67 6.77
CA ASP A 203 -11.75 3.63 7.79
C ASP A 203 -10.31 3.17 7.92
N ILE A 204 -9.65 3.01 6.78
CA ILE A 204 -8.30 2.47 6.67
C ILE A 204 -7.47 3.41 5.81
N VAL A 205 -6.35 3.86 6.34
CA VAL A 205 -5.31 4.62 5.63
C VAL A 205 -4.11 3.70 5.46
N LEU A 206 -3.67 3.51 4.22
CA LEU A 206 -2.46 2.75 3.89
C LEU A 206 -1.33 3.71 3.59
N LEU A 207 -0.18 3.50 4.22
CA LEU A 207 1.06 4.21 3.95
C LEU A 207 2.17 3.17 3.76
N VAL A 208 2.47 2.82 2.51
CA VAL A 208 3.37 1.72 2.18
C VAL A 208 4.56 2.24 1.38
N ARG A 209 5.79 2.03 1.88
CA ARG A 209 7.04 2.40 1.20
C ARG A 209 7.02 3.86 0.73
N VAL A 210 6.56 4.74 1.60
CA VAL A 210 6.53 6.19 1.36
C VAL A 210 7.63 6.87 2.14
N LEU A 211 7.83 6.47 3.40
CA LEU A 211 8.78 7.11 4.30
C LEU A 211 10.23 6.80 3.90
N ASP A 212 10.50 5.65 3.28
CA ASP A 212 11.81 5.27 2.75
C ASP A 212 12.28 6.12 1.55
N ILE A 213 11.34 6.61 0.75
CA ILE A 213 11.62 7.42 -0.44
C ILE A 213 11.59 8.93 -0.16
N LEU A 214 11.11 9.36 1.00
CA LEU A 214 11.10 10.76 1.41
C LEU A 214 12.51 11.23 1.81
N ASN A 215 12.85 12.46 1.42
CA ASN A 215 14.09 13.08 1.85
C ASN A 215 13.97 13.51 3.31
N PHE A 216 14.61 12.78 4.23
CA PHE A 216 14.54 13.04 5.66
C PHE A 216 14.93 14.46 6.08
N GLN A 217 15.88 15.07 5.37
CA GLN A 217 16.37 16.40 5.70
C GLN A 217 15.35 17.50 5.36
N GLU A 218 14.55 17.29 4.31
CA GLU A 218 13.58 18.27 3.82
C GLU A 218 12.18 18.04 4.38
N THR A 219 11.76 16.78 4.48
CA THR A 219 10.34 16.45 4.70
C THR A 219 9.96 16.09 6.12
N LYS A 220 10.95 15.83 7.01
CA LYS A 220 10.74 15.37 8.40
C LYS A 220 9.54 14.41 8.53
N PRO A 221 9.71 13.10 8.27
CA PRO A 221 8.60 12.14 8.18
C PRO A 221 7.57 12.18 9.32
N GLU A 222 7.99 12.54 10.53
CA GLU A 222 7.12 12.82 11.68
C GLU A 222 6.02 13.86 11.39
N ASN A 223 6.33 14.93 10.66
CA ASN A 223 5.39 15.99 10.29
C ASN A 223 4.36 15.49 9.30
N LEU A 224 4.77 14.69 8.32
CA LEU A 224 3.85 14.06 7.38
C LEU A 224 2.88 13.12 8.11
N ILE A 225 3.39 12.26 9.00
CA ILE A 225 2.53 11.35 9.76
C ILE A 225 1.58 12.14 10.66
N LYS A 226 2.06 13.18 11.36
CA LYS A 226 1.22 14.10 12.15
C LYS A 226 0.09 14.71 11.33
N LYS A 227 0.42 15.19 10.12
CA LYS A 227 -0.55 15.76 9.18
C LYS A 227 -1.61 14.73 8.77
N ILE A 228 -1.19 13.52 8.36
CA ILE A 228 -2.09 12.43 8.00
C ILE A 228 -3.04 12.12 9.16
N ILE A 229 -2.49 11.91 10.35
CA ILE A 229 -3.28 11.57 11.55
C ILE A 229 -4.25 12.69 11.90
N SER A 230 -3.83 13.96 11.81
CA SER A 230 -4.73 15.10 12.08
C SER A 230 -5.94 15.11 11.14
N GLY A 231 -5.76 14.70 9.89
CA GLY A 231 -6.82 14.63 8.88
C GLY A 231 -7.71 13.40 8.97
N MET A 232 -7.29 12.33 9.66
CA MET A 232 -8.11 11.12 9.85
C MET A 232 -9.28 11.36 10.80
N ARG A 233 -10.35 10.58 10.68
CA ARG A 233 -11.40 10.52 11.71
C ARG A 233 -11.02 9.62 12.89
N SER A 234 -11.65 9.86 14.05
CA SER A 234 -11.56 8.95 15.20
C SER A 234 -12.03 7.54 14.84
N GLY A 235 -11.36 6.54 15.39
CA GLY A 235 -11.57 5.11 15.13
C GLY A 235 -10.94 4.58 13.84
N ALA A 236 -10.40 5.44 12.96
CA ALA A 236 -9.74 5.00 11.74
C ALA A 236 -8.38 4.34 12.03
N LEU A 237 -7.99 3.38 11.18
CA LEU A 237 -6.71 2.70 11.24
C LEU A 237 -5.73 3.29 10.23
N LEU A 238 -4.52 3.60 10.68
CA LEU A 238 -3.36 3.87 9.84
C LEU A 238 -2.49 2.62 9.84
N LEU A 239 -2.34 2.00 8.67
CA LEU A 239 -1.35 0.96 8.46
C LEU A 239 -0.11 1.55 7.80
N VAL A 240 1.04 1.34 8.44
CA VAL A 240 2.34 1.70 7.89
C VAL A 240 3.10 0.42 7.56
N ILE A 241 3.57 0.25 6.32
CA ILE A 241 4.51 -0.80 5.92
C ILE A 241 5.71 -0.11 5.28
N ASP A 242 6.82 -0.02 5.99
CA ASP A 242 7.99 0.71 5.51
C ASP A 242 9.31 0.06 5.92
N SER A 243 10.41 0.37 5.25
CA SER A 243 11.73 -0.02 5.75
C SER A 243 12.13 0.79 6.98
N VAL A 244 12.83 0.10 7.88
CA VAL A 244 13.47 0.72 9.04
C VAL A 244 14.25 1.99 8.67
N ILE A 245 13.89 3.10 9.31
CA ILE A 245 14.60 4.38 9.26
C ILE A 245 15.99 4.18 9.89
N LYS A 246 17.03 4.16 9.04
CA LYS A 246 18.40 3.74 9.39
C LYS A 246 19.25 4.73 10.22
N ASN A 247 18.68 5.76 10.83
CA ASN A 247 19.44 6.54 11.82
C ASN A 247 19.61 5.79 13.15
N TYR A 248 19.10 4.57 13.24
CA TYR A 248 19.15 3.69 14.40
C TYR A 248 19.64 2.30 13.95
N ASN A 249 20.47 1.62 14.76
CA ASN A 249 20.83 0.21 14.53
C ASN A 249 19.64 -0.72 14.90
N ASP A 250 19.55 -1.95 14.37
CA ASP A 250 18.31 -2.77 14.48
C ASP A 250 17.77 -2.97 15.92
N SER A 251 18.65 -2.98 16.93
CA SER A 251 18.30 -2.97 18.36
C SER A 251 17.76 -1.62 18.84
N GLU A 252 18.40 -0.51 18.46
CA GLU A 252 17.89 0.84 18.70
C GLU A 252 16.62 1.11 17.91
N VAL A 253 16.43 0.54 16.72
CA VAL A 253 15.23 0.74 15.90
C VAL A 253 14.04 0.14 16.61
N ILE A 254 14.12 -1.08 17.14
CA ILE A 254 12.99 -1.67 17.87
C ILE A 254 12.73 -0.84 19.13
N GLN A 255 13.77 -0.37 19.81
CA GLN A 255 13.64 0.40 21.04
C GLN A 255 13.11 1.82 20.78
N VAL A 256 13.56 2.49 19.72
CA VAL A 256 13.21 3.86 19.29
C VAL A 256 11.92 3.86 18.51
N TYR A 257 11.62 2.88 17.65
CA TYR A 257 10.25 2.73 17.16
C TYR A 257 9.33 2.39 18.33
N SER A 258 9.63 1.50 19.26
CA SER A 258 8.67 1.27 20.36
C SER A 258 8.54 2.49 21.27
N SER A 259 9.63 3.16 21.66
CA SER A 259 9.59 4.33 22.56
C SER A 259 9.20 5.64 21.87
N ASN A 260 9.68 5.93 20.66
CA ASN A 260 9.22 7.09 19.88
C ASN A 260 7.86 6.83 19.23
N LEU A 261 7.47 5.62 18.85
CA LEU A 261 6.09 5.37 18.39
C LEU A 261 5.14 5.44 19.59
N GLU A 262 5.50 4.98 20.79
CA GLU A 262 4.71 5.23 22.00
C GLU A 262 4.63 6.72 22.36
N GLU A 263 5.75 7.46 22.33
CA GLU A 263 5.75 8.90 22.58
C GLU A 263 5.00 9.66 21.49
N PHE A 264 5.24 9.33 20.22
CA PHE A 264 4.57 9.88 19.06
C PHE A 264 3.08 9.57 19.10
N THR A 265 2.69 8.32 19.36
CA THR A 265 1.28 7.91 19.49
C THR A 265 0.60 8.62 20.65
N ARG A 266 1.29 8.84 21.79
CA ARG A 266 0.78 9.72 22.88
C ARG A 266 0.62 11.17 22.42
N GLN A 267 1.60 11.73 21.71
CA GLN A 267 1.55 13.12 21.21
C GLN A 267 0.44 13.33 20.17
N VAL A 268 0.10 12.30 19.39
CA VAL A 268 -0.88 12.40 18.29
C VAL A 268 -2.18 11.64 18.57
N ASN A 269 -2.42 11.24 19.82
CA ASN A 269 -3.62 10.55 20.29
C ASN A 269 -3.97 9.26 19.50
N MET A 270 -2.97 8.42 19.27
CA MET A 270 -3.11 7.11 18.62
C MET A 270 -2.91 5.96 19.62
N GLU A 271 -3.47 4.81 19.32
CA GLU A 271 -3.20 3.55 20.00
C GLU A 271 -2.51 2.56 19.05
N ILE A 272 -1.48 1.87 19.53
CA ILE A 272 -0.88 0.77 18.79
C ILE A 272 -1.82 -0.42 18.90
N SER A 273 -2.50 -0.77 17.80
CA SER A 273 -3.45 -1.88 17.78
C SER A 273 -2.76 -3.21 17.54
N PHE A 274 -1.73 -3.25 16.68
CA PHE A 274 -1.02 -4.49 16.37
C PHE A 274 0.36 -4.24 15.70
N PRO A 275 1.47 -4.73 16.28
CA PRO A 275 2.77 -4.75 15.60
C PRO A 275 2.86 -5.94 14.64
N LEU A 276 3.15 -5.67 13.37
CA LEU A 276 3.41 -6.69 12.36
C LEU A 276 4.93 -6.91 12.29
N TYR A 277 5.43 -7.91 13.01
CA TYR A 277 6.86 -8.24 13.16
C TYR A 277 7.64 -8.23 11.84
N PRO A 278 8.94 -7.87 11.82
CA PRO A 278 9.76 -7.91 10.60
C PRO A 278 9.74 -9.29 9.93
N TRP A 279 9.58 -9.32 8.60
CA TRP A 279 9.65 -10.57 7.84
C TRP A 279 11.12 -10.99 7.80
N LYS A 280 11.43 -12.26 8.09
CA LYS A 280 12.83 -12.75 8.24
C LYS A 280 13.74 -12.44 7.03
N SER A 281 13.16 -12.15 5.87
CA SER A 281 13.86 -11.80 4.63
C SER A 281 13.76 -10.32 4.23
N SER A 282 13.07 -9.45 5.00
CA SER A 282 12.93 -8.02 4.69
C SER A 282 13.18 -7.13 5.89
N SER A 283 13.91 -6.04 5.68
CA SER A 283 14.05 -4.93 6.65
C SER A 283 12.78 -4.06 6.80
N ALA A 284 11.63 -4.52 6.28
CA ALA A 284 10.37 -3.81 6.38
C ALA A 284 9.67 -4.08 7.71
N GLN A 285 9.43 -3.02 8.47
CA GLN A 285 8.58 -3.02 9.64
C GLN A 285 7.14 -2.65 9.26
N SER A 286 6.19 -3.11 10.06
CA SER A 286 4.79 -2.90 9.77
C SER A 286 4.01 -2.68 11.07
N PHE A 287 3.13 -1.69 11.11
CA PHE A 287 2.37 -1.34 12.32
C PHE A 287 0.96 -0.89 11.96
N ILE A 288 -0.02 -1.32 12.75
CA ILE A 288 -1.40 -0.80 12.71
C ILE A 288 -1.60 0.11 13.91
N LEU A 289 -2.01 1.35 13.62
CA LEU A 289 -2.30 2.35 14.62
C LEU A 289 -3.77 2.79 14.50
N GLN A 290 -4.47 2.98 15.61
CA GLN A 290 -5.84 3.48 15.64
C GLN A 290 -5.90 4.90 16.19
N LYS A 291 -6.59 5.80 15.49
CA LYS A 291 -6.85 7.16 16.00
C LYS A 291 -7.91 7.12 17.08
N LYS A 292 -7.65 7.70 18.26
CA LYS A 292 -8.64 7.88 19.33
C LYS A 292 -9.53 9.08 19.06
#